data_AF-A0A9D4TEV0-F1
#
_entry.id   AF-A0A9D4TEV0-F1
#
_cell.length_a   1.000
_cell.length_b   1.000
_cell.length_c   1.000
_cell.angle_alpha   90.00
_cell.angle_beta   90.00
_cell.angle_gamma   90.00
#
_symmetry.space_group_name_H-M   'P 1'
#
loop_
_entity.id
_entity.type
_entity.pdbx_description
1 polymer ?
#
loop_
_entity_poly.entity_id
_entity_poly.type
_entity_poly.pdbx_seq_one_letter_code
_entity_poly.pdbx_strand_id
1 'polypeptide(L)'
;MDEKGSWKECTATQRACPLEPAFVWTATANLAPLVTVKGCDSLVDNTGFCSWLLWGSVPAASGGGREVEQSLRLRWLAEAVCFPQALLPSRFLRWEAVEGQEQEAEAVLTYGGVCVRAIFRFDRFDRAASMRTRDFLRRRSNGTFDADGEWRVDYSGHMLFGLSRQGPVTHAELSTPLGIHIPTQINASWVFPDGTRFSSARFTIAKVTAE
;
A
#
# COMPACT_ATOMS: atom_id res chain seq x y z
N MET A 1 24.89 2.12 -5.44
CA MET A 1 24.78 1.54 -6.79
C MET A 1 23.33 1.72 -7.22
N ASP A 2 23.07 2.69 -8.10
CA ASP A 2 21.72 2.91 -8.64
C ASP A 2 21.36 1.74 -9.55
N GLU A 3 20.49 0.83 -9.10
CA GLU A 3 19.94 -0.21 -9.96
C GLU A 3 18.96 0.42 -10.95
N LYS A 4 19.50 0.86 -12.09
CA LYS A 4 18.77 1.20 -13.32
C LYS A 4 18.12 -0.04 -13.94
N GLY A 5 17.18 -0.67 -13.24
CA GLY A 5 16.20 -1.53 -13.88
C GLY A 5 15.27 -0.66 -14.74
N SER A 6 15.02 -1.03 -15.98
CA SER A 6 13.97 -0.37 -16.77
C SER A 6 12.61 -0.64 -16.08
N TRP A 7 11.90 0.41 -15.67
CA TRP A 7 10.53 0.27 -15.17
C TRP A 7 9.69 -0.54 -16.15
N LYS A 8 8.92 -1.49 -15.63
CA LYS A 8 7.99 -2.31 -16.42
C LYS A 8 6.58 -1.87 -16.08
N GLU A 9 5.81 -1.55 -17.12
CA GLU A 9 4.41 -1.24 -16.96
C GLU A 9 3.64 -2.48 -16.54
N CYS A 10 2.69 -2.27 -15.64
CA CYS A 10 1.87 -3.32 -15.06
C CYS A 10 0.45 -2.79 -14.91
N THR A 11 -0.53 -3.53 -15.41
CA THR A 11 -1.95 -3.24 -15.20
C THR A 11 -2.46 -4.16 -14.11
N ALA A 12 -3.13 -3.59 -13.11
CA ALA A 12 -3.63 -4.34 -11.96
C ALA A 12 -5.07 -3.97 -11.59
N THR A 13 -5.77 -4.92 -10.98
CA THR A 13 -7.08 -4.74 -10.37
C THR A 13 -7.03 -5.22 -8.93
N GLN A 14 -7.48 -4.38 -8.01
CA GLN A 14 -7.59 -4.71 -6.59
C GLN A 14 -9.04 -4.66 -6.14
N ARG A 15 -9.44 -5.66 -5.36
CA ARG A 15 -10.63 -5.65 -4.52
C ARG A 15 -10.17 -5.67 -3.07
N ALA A 16 -10.49 -4.64 -2.31
CA ALA A 16 -10.09 -4.52 -0.91
C ALA A 16 -11.31 -4.34 -0.01
N CYS A 17 -11.25 -4.88 1.19
CA CYS A 17 -12.21 -4.61 2.26
C CYS A 17 -11.69 -3.40 3.08
N PRO A 18 -12.47 -2.33 3.23
CA PRO A 18 -12.10 -1.22 4.10
C PRO A 18 -12.28 -1.52 5.60
N LEU A 19 -13.16 -2.47 5.95
CA LEU A 19 -13.56 -2.71 7.34
C LEU A 19 -12.64 -3.67 8.09
N GLU A 20 -11.82 -4.43 7.37
CA GLU A 20 -10.82 -5.32 7.93
C GLU A 20 -9.66 -5.54 6.95
N PRO A 21 -8.46 -5.94 7.41
CA PRO A 21 -7.32 -6.19 6.56
C PRO A 21 -7.52 -7.37 5.60
N ALA A 22 -8.13 -7.08 4.46
CA ALA A 22 -8.37 -8.05 3.41
C ALA A 22 -8.33 -7.42 2.02
N PHE A 23 -7.71 -8.10 1.07
CA PHE A 23 -7.74 -7.75 -0.35
C PHE A 23 -7.37 -8.93 -1.25
N VAL A 24 -7.78 -8.83 -2.50
CA VAL A 24 -7.26 -9.64 -3.62
C VAL A 24 -6.81 -8.67 -4.70
N TRP A 25 -5.56 -8.83 -5.11
CA TRP A 25 -4.91 -8.03 -6.13
C TRP A 25 -4.44 -8.94 -7.24
N THR A 26 -4.78 -8.59 -8.48
CA THR A 26 -4.31 -9.30 -9.66
C THR A 26 -3.64 -8.34 -10.62
N ALA A 27 -2.61 -8.81 -11.31
CA ALA A 27 -1.83 -7.98 -12.20
C ALA A 27 -1.34 -8.72 -13.42
N THR A 28 -1.07 -7.98 -14.48
CA THR A 28 -0.40 -8.45 -15.68
C THR A 28 0.69 -7.46 -16.08
N ALA A 29 1.92 -7.97 -16.27
CA ALA A 29 3.07 -7.20 -16.71
C ALA A 29 3.74 -7.88 -17.92
N ASN A 30 4.12 -7.11 -18.92
CA ASN A 30 4.88 -7.58 -20.07
C ASN A 30 6.35 -7.20 -19.87
N LEU A 31 7.20 -8.19 -19.59
CA LEU A 31 8.61 -7.96 -19.28
C LEU A 31 9.46 -7.77 -20.54
N ALA A 32 9.10 -8.48 -21.62
CA ALA A 32 9.72 -8.46 -22.94
C ALA A 32 8.70 -8.94 -24.01
N PRO A 33 9.00 -8.84 -25.32
CA PRO A 33 8.18 -9.47 -26.35
C PRO A 33 7.97 -10.95 -26.04
N LEU A 34 6.72 -11.41 -26.06
CA LEU A 34 6.30 -12.78 -25.71
C LEU A 34 6.59 -13.21 -24.26
N VAL A 35 7.00 -12.32 -23.34
CA VAL A 35 7.25 -12.65 -21.93
C VAL A 35 6.26 -11.88 -21.06
N THR A 36 5.13 -12.50 -20.74
CA THR A 36 4.07 -11.95 -19.89
C THR A 36 4.05 -12.65 -18.54
N VAL A 37 3.96 -11.90 -17.44
CA VAL A 37 3.78 -12.44 -16.09
C VAL A 37 2.46 -11.97 -15.54
N LYS A 38 1.73 -12.89 -14.89
CA LYS A 38 0.50 -12.61 -14.14
C LYS A 38 0.76 -12.76 -12.64
N GLY A 39 0.43 -11.74 -11.87
CA GLY A 39 0.56 -11.72 -10.42
C GLY A 39 -0.80 -11.85 -9.74
N CYS A 40 -0.83 -12.51 -8.58
CA CYS A 40 -1.94 -12.54 -7.66
C CYS A 40 -1.37 -12.43 -6.24
N ASP A 41 -1.71 -11.35 -5.54
CA ASP A 41 -1.43 -11.19 -4.12
C ASP A 41 -2.77 -11.13 -3.39
N SER A 42 -2.86 -11.82 -2.25
CA SER A 42 -4.10 -11.88 -1.49
C SER A 42 -3.82 -11.89 0.00
N LEU A 43 -4.66 -11.18 0.74
CA LEU A 43 -4.80 -11.28 2.19
C LEU A 43 -6.29 -11.53 2.43
N VAL A 44 -6.66 -12.76 2.79
CA VAL A 44 -8.05 -13.15 3.01
C VAL A 44 -8.09 -14.09 4.21
N ASP A 45 -9.06 -13.89 5.11
CA ASP A 45 -9.21 -14.70 6.33
C ASP A 45 -7.90 -14.83 7.13
N ASN A 46 -7.17 -13.72 7.27
CA ASN A 46 -5.86 -13.60 7.93
C ASN A 46 -4.68 -14.32 7.24
N THR A 47 -4.93 -15.00 6.13
CA THR A 47 -3.90 -15.75 5.38
C THR A 47 -3.43 -14.92 4.20
N GLY A 48 -2.11 -14.80 4.09
CA GLY A 48 -1.41 -14.03 3.06
C GLY A 48 -0.78 -14.95 2.04
N PHE A 49 -0.98 -14.66 0.76
CA PHE A 49 -0.38 -15.44 -0.32
C PHE A 49 -0.03 -14.57 -1.52
N CYS A 50 1.17 -14.76 -2.05
CA CYS A 50 1.67 -14.13 -3.26
C CYS A 50 1.96 -15.21 -4.31
N SER A 51 1.58 -14.95 -5.55
CA SER A 51 1.79 -15.86 -6.69
C SER A 51 2.05 -15.07 -7.96
N TRP A 52 3.09 -15.44 -8.68
CA TRP A 52 3.50 -14.86 -9.95
C TRP A 52 3.73 -15.99 -10.94
N LEU A 53 3.03 -15.95 -12.06
CA LEU A 53 3.01 -16.99 -13.09
C LEU A 53 3.47 -16.41 -14.44
N LEU A 54 4.49 -17.01 -15.05
CA LEU A 54 4.86 -16.75 -16.45
C LEU A 54 3.79 -17.34 -17.37
N TRP A 55 3.33 -16.55 -18.34
CA TRP A 55 2.19 -16.82 -19.23
C TRP A 55 0.88 -17.19 -18.53
N GLY A 56 0.81 -16.98 -17.20
CA GLY A 56 -0.33 -17.39 -16.40
C GLY A 56 -0.38 -18.89 -16.07
N SER A 57 0.65 -19.67 -16.37
CA SER A 57 0.65 -21.13 -16.15
C SER A 57 1.93 -21.69 -15.55
N VAL A 58 3.09 -21.08 -15.79
CA VAL A 58 4.38 -21.54 -15.26
C VAL A 58 4.74 -20.75 -14.00
N PRO A 59 4.89 -21.37 -12.82
CA PRO A 59 5.26 -20.65 -11.60
C PRO A 59 6.59 -19.91 -11.72
N ALA A 60 6.59 -18.60 -11.49
CA ALA A 60 7.77 -17.75 -11.46
C ALA A 60 8.19 -17.44 -10.02
N ALA A 61 7.24 -17.09 -9.16
CA ALA A 61 7.45 -16.94 -7.73
C ALA A 61 6.14 -17.23 -7.00
N SER A 62 6.18 -17.90 -5.85
CA SER A 62 5.02 -18.01 -4.97
C SER A 62 5.46 -18.15 -3.53
N GLY A 63 4.63 -17.72 -2.61
CA GLY A 63 4.94 -17.81 -1.19
C GLY A 63 3.83 -17.27 -0.31
N GLY A 64 3.67 -17.91 0.83
CA GLY A 64 2.92 -17.41 1.98
C GLY A 64 3.79 -17.49 3.23
N GLY A 65 3.13 -17.53 4.38
CA GLY A 65 3.80 -17.60 5.67
C GLY A 65 3.87 -16.25 6.38
N ARG A 66 4.38 -16.27 7.61
CA ARG A 66 4.25 -15.17 8.57
C ARG A 66 4.83 -13.86 8.08
N GLU A 67 5.96 -13.92 7.38
CA GLU A 67 6.65 -12.74 6.87
C GLU A 67 5.89 -12.10 5.70
N VAL A 68 5.32 -12.92 4.81
CA VAL A 68 4.48 -12.45 3.70
C VAL A 68 3.20 -11.84 4.25
N GLU A 69 2.57 -12.53 5.19
CA GLU A 69 1.38 -12.08 5.91
C GLU A 69 1.55 -10.75 6.64
N GLN A 70 2.72 -10.53 7.25
CA GLN A 70 3.08 -9.27 7.89
C GLN A 70 3.20 -8.14 6.85
N SER A 71 3.96 -8.36 5.78
CA SER A 71 4.12 -7.35 4.71
C SER A 71 2.80 -7.05 3.99
N LEU A 72 1.92 -8.04 3.78
CA LEU A 72 0.60 -7.81 3.17
C LEU A 72 -0.34 -7.01 4.07
N ARG A 73 -0.27 -7.17 5.40
CA ARG A 73 -1.02 -6.29 6.33
C ARG A 73 -0.54 -4.85 6.27
N LEU A 74 0.77 -4.65 6.19
CA LEU A 74 1.36 -3.31 6.02
C LEU A 74 1.05 -2.71 4.65
N ARG A 75 0.97 -3.53 3.59
CA ARG A 75 0.49 -3.09 2.29
C ARG A 75 -0.97 -2.64 2.38
N TRP A 76 -1.84 -3.43 3.00
CA TRP A 76 -3.23 -3.03 3.21
C TRP A 76 -3.31 -1.71 3.99
N LEU A 77 -2.53 -1.55 5.07
CA LEU A 77 -2.47 -0.31 5.84
C LEU A 77 -1.95 0.87 5.03
N ALA A 78 -0.94 0.67 4.18
CA ALA A 78 -0.40 1.69 3.28
C ALA A 78 -1.44 2.16 2.26
N GLU A 79 -2.31 1.26 1.80
CA GLU A 79 -3.33 1.53 0.80
C GLU A 79 -4.67 1.97 1.41
N ALA A 80 -4.83 1.85 2.74
CA ALA A 80 -6.03 2.29 3.46
C ALA A 80 -6.30 3.80 3.32
N VAL A 81 -5.31 4.61 2.94
CA VAL A 81 -5.47 6.03 2.57
C VAL A 81 -6.41 6.24 1.36
N CYS A 82 -6.59 5.21 0.53
CA CYS A 82 -7.56 5.21 -0.57
C CYS A 82 -9.00 4.99 -0.09
N PHE A 83 -9.17 4.55 1.16
CA PHE A 83 -10.46 4.26 1.81
C PHE A 83 -10.46 4.84 3.22
N PRO A 84 -10.54 6.17 3.42
CA PRO A 84 -10.20 6.79 4.71
C PRO A 84 -11.00 6.29 5.92
N GLN A 85 -12.19 5.73 5.73
CA GLN A 85 -12.92 5.03 6.79
C GLN A 85 -12.17 3.83 7.40
N ALA A 86 -11.27 3.19 6.64
CA ALA A 86 -10.40 2.10 7.09
C ALA A 86 -9.35 2.56 8.11
N LEU A 87 -9.06 3.87 8.15
CA LEU A 87 -8.10 4.48 9.08
C LEU A 87 -8.75 4.94 10.39
N LEU A 88 -10.07 4.83 10.54
CA LEU A 88 -10.74 5.15 11.81
C LEU A 88 -10.34 4.15 12.90
N PRO A 89 -10.23 4.60 14.17
CA PRO A 89 -10.05 3.69 15.30
C PRO A 89 -11.10 2.58 15.28
N SER A 90 -10.66 1.34 15.44
CA SER A 90 -11.50 0.15 15.36
C SER A 90 -11.00 -0.92 16.32
N ARG A 91 -11.62 -2.11 16.28
CA ARG A 91 -11.13 -3.29 17.02
C ARG A 91 -9.74 -3.76 16.57
N PHE A 92 -9.29 -3.37 15.38
CA PHE A 92 -8.02 -3.81 14.80
C PHE A 92 -6.97 -2.72 14.72
N LEU A 93 -7.39 -1.46 14.53
CA LEU A 93 -6.52 -0.32 14.32
C LEU A 93 -6.67 0.67 15.47
N ARG A 94 -5.55 1.03 16.09
CA ARG A 94 -5.46 2.16 17.03
C ARG A 94 -4.36 3.11 16.61
N TRP A 95 -4.44 4.33 17.12
CA TRP A 95 -3.46 5.38 16.88
C TRP A 95 -2.77 5.80 18.17
N GLU A 96 -1.47 5.95 18.13
CA GLU A 96 -0.61 6.41 19.21
C GLU A 96 0.06 7.73 18.76
N ALA A 97 0.10 8.74 19.63
CA ALA A 97 0.76 10.01 19.33
C ALA A 97 2.28 9.81 19.27
N VAL A 98 2.95 10.49 18.33
CA VAL A 98 4.42 10.53 18.28
C VAL A 98 4.90 11.77 19.04
N GLU A 99 5.66 11.57 20.10
CA GLU A 99 6.10 12.65 20.98
C GLU A 99 6.89 13.73 20.21
N GLY A 100 6.50 14.99 20.39
CA GLY A 100 7.14 16.14 19.72
C GLY A 100 6.88 16.25 18.21
N GLN A 101 5.98 15.45 17.64
CA GLN A 101 5.67 15.45 16.21
C GLN A 101 4.16 15.65 15.97
N GLU A 102 3.71 16.91 15.87
CA GLU A 102 2.28 17.23 15.73
C GLU A 102 1.64 16.72 14.43
N GLN A 103 2.43 16.55 13.36
CA GLN A 103 1.96 16.03 12.07
C GLN A 103 2.24 14.53 11.90
N GLU A 104 2.57 13.81 12.97
CA GLU A 104 2.82 12.37 12.92
C GLU A 104 2.01 11.58 13.94
N ALA A 105 1.58 10.39 13.54
CA ALA A 105 0.90 9.44 14.43
C ALA A 105 1.31 8.01 14.06
N GLU A 106 1.46 7.15 15.07
CA GLU A 106 1.75 5.73 14.88
C GLU A 106 0.43 4.95 14.80
N ALA A 107 0.20 4.33 13.64
CA ALA A 107 -0.85 3.34 13.45
C ALA A 107 -0.37 1.99 13.97
N VAL A 108 -1.13 1.39 14.89
CA VAL A 108 -0.89 0.02 15.36
C VAL A 108 -2.06 -0.86 14.91
N LEU A 109 -1.76 -1.77 13.98
CA LEU A 109 -2.73 -2.69 13.38
C LEU A 109 -2.50 -4.10 13.93
N THR A 110 -3.50 -4.68 14.58
CA THR A 110 -3.48 -6.05 15.07
C THR A 110 -4.60 -6.86 14.43
N TYR A 111 -4.25 -7.88 13.64
CA TYR A 111 -5.21 -8.72 12.93
C TYR A 111 -4.67 -10.14 12.74
N GLY A 112 -5.44 -11.15 13.12
CA GLY A 112 -5.04 -12.57 13.01
C GLY A 112 -3.83 -12.94 13.86
N GLY A 113 -3.67 -12.34 15.05
CA GLY A 113 -2.54 -12.60 15.95
C GLY A 113 -1.21 -11.94 15.54
N VAL A 114 -1.19 -11.19 14.43
CA VAL A 114 -0.03 -10.42 13.97
C VAL A 114 -0.28 -8.94 14.26
N CYS A 115 0.71 -8.29 14.88
CA CYS A 115 0.72 -6.86 15.15
C CYS A 115 1.77 -6.19 14.27
N VAL A 116 1.38 -5.14 13.55
CA VAL A 116 2.28 -4.32 12.72
C VAL A 116 2.09 -2.84 13.05
N ARG A 117 3.18 -2.08 12.92
CA ARG A 117 3.24 -0.66 13.25
C ARG A 117 3.71 0.16 12.06
N ALA A 118 3.14 1.35 11.89
CA ALA A 118 3.61 2.29 10.89
C ALA A 118 3.36 3.73 11.34
N ILE A 119 4.33 4.62 11.11
CA ILE A 119 4.17 6.04 11.38
C ILE A 119 3.66 6.74 10.13
N PHE A 120 2.52 7.40 10.25
CA PHE A 120 1.98 8.28 9.24
C PHE A 120 2.44 9.70 9.51
N ARG A 121 2.78 10.41 8.43
CA ARG A 121 2.97 11.86 8.41
C ARG A 121 1.84 12.49 7.61
N PHE A 122 1.24 13.54 8.14
CA PHE A 122 0.21 14.32 7.50
C PHE A 122 0.79 15.62 6.93
N ASP A 123 0.15 16.20 5.91
CA ASP A 123 0.51 17.52 5.42
C ASP A 123 -0.29 18.63 6.14
N ARG A 124 -0.02 19.90 5.79
CA ARG A 124 -0.71 21.07 6.35
C ARG A 124 -2.22 21.13 6.07
N PHE A 125 -2.76 20.18 5.32
CA PHE A 125 -4.18 20.03 5.01
C PHE A 125 -4.76 18.76 5.64
N ASP A 126 -4.04 18.15 6.61
CA ASP A 126 -4.40 16.92 7.32
C ASP A 126 -4.55 15.69 6.41
N ARG A 127 -3.92 15.70 5.24
CA ARG A 127 -3.91 14.56 4.31
C ARG A 127 -2.69 13.70 4.56
N ALA A 128 -2.83 12.38 4.40
CA ALA A 128 -1.70 11.46 4.49
C ALA A 128 -0.63 11.85 3.45
N ALA A 129 0.56 12.22 3.90
CA ALA A 129 1.67 12.64 3.05
C ALA A 129 2.71 11.53 2.87
N SER A 130 2.93 10.74 3.92
CA SER A 130 3.74 9.52 3.83
C SER A 130 3.41 8.54 4.95
N MET A 131 3.75 7.28 4.74
CA MET A 131 3.82 6.26 5.77
C MET A 131 5.23 5.67 5.81
N ARG A 132 5.75 5.35 7.01
CA ARG A 132 7.02 4.64 7.18
C ARG A 132 6.93 3.53 8.21
N THR A 133 7.70 2.47 8.02
CA THR A 133 7.75 1.33 8.96
C THR A 133 9.01 0.50 8.74
N ARG A 134 9.48 -0.15 9.80
CA ARG A 134 10.51 -1.20 9.74
C ARG A 134 9.94 -2.62 9.74
N ASP A 135 8.62 -2.74 9.90
CA ASP A 135 7.95 -4.04 9.95
C ASP A 135 7.73 -4.63 8.55
N PHE A 136 7.96 -3.86 7.47
CA PHE A 136 7.79 -4.37 6.10
C PHE A 136 9.04 -5.07 5.62
N LEU A 137 8.94 -6.39 5.48
CA LEU A 137 10.09 -7.25 5.24
C LEU A 137 10.43 -7.31 3.75
N ARG A 138 11.71 -7.04 3.43
CA ARG A 138 12.28 -7.24 2.09
C ARG A 138 13.20 -8.44 2.10
N ARG A 139 12.88 -9.47 1.34
CA ARG A 139 13.75 -10.63 1.17
C ARG A 139 14.88 -10.32 0.19
N ARG A 140 16.12 -10.60 0.58
CA ARG A 140 17.32 -10.50 -0.26
C ARG A 140 17.53 -11.80 -1.05
N SER A 141 18.37 -11.76 -2.08
CA SER A 141 18.65 -12.91 -2.96
C SER A 141 19.31 -14.09 -2.22
N ASN A 142 20.05 -13.82 -1.15
CA ASN A 142 20.64 -14.82 -0.26
C ASN A 142 19.61 -15.46 0.71
N GLY A 143 18.34 -15.10 0.61
CA GLY A 143 17.25 -15.62 1.42
C GLY A 143 17.04 -14.92 2.76
N THR A 144 17.92 -14.02 3.19
CA THR A 144 17.76 -13.24 4.43
C THR A 144 16.83 -12.05 4.24
N PHE A 145 16.33 -11.47 5.33
CA PHE A 145 15.58 -10.22 5.28
C PHE A 145 16.50 -9.01 5.46
N ASP A 146 16.12 -7.90 4.85
CA ASP A 146 16.76 -6.61 5.05
C ASP A 146 16.41 -6.08 6.44
N ALA A 147 17.40 -6.00 7.33
CA ALA A 147 17.19 -5.58 8.72
C ALA A 147 17.27 -4.06 8.91
N ASP A 148 17.93 -3.36 7.98
CA ASP A 148 18.33 -1.96 8.15
C ASP A 148 17.50 -1.00 7.28
N GLY A 149 16.75 -1.53 6.31
CA GLY A 149 15.90 -0.73 5.42
C GLY A 149 14.58 -0.35 6.07
N GLU A 150 14.23 0.93 6.04
CA GLU A 150 12.90 1.40 6.38
C GLU A 150 12.03 1.41 5.11
N TRP A 151 10.86 0.79 5.16
CA TRP A 151 9.90 0.90 4.08
C TRP A 151 9.12 2.20 4.21
N ARG A 152 9.07 2.95 3.10
CA ARG A 152 8.42 4.24 3.01
C ARG A 152 7.50 4.30 1.81
N VAL A 153 6.30 4.79 2.06
CA VAL A 153 5.27 5.06 1.05
C VAL A 153 5.00 6.55 1.05
N ASP A 154 5.20 7.21 -0.09
CA ASP A 154 4.84 8.63 -0.26
C ASP A 154 3.55 8.74 -1.06
N TYR A 155 2.71 9.69 -0.66
CA TYR A 155 1.38 9.94 -1.22
C TYR A 155 1.32 11.32 -1.85
N SER A 156 0.83 11.41 -3.09
CA SER A 156 0.71 12.69 -3.80
C SER A 156 -0.49 12.73 -4.75
N GLY A 157 -0.71 13.91 -5.35
CA GLY A 157 -1.80 14.11 -6.31
C GLY A 157 -3.20 13.97 -5.70
N HIS A 158 -3.36 14.30 -4.42
CA HIS A 158 -4.63 14.14 -3.71
C HIS A 158 -5.80 14.76 -4.47
N MET A 159 -6.80 13.93 -4.81
CA MET A 159 -8.03 14.36 -5.44
C MET A 159 -9.18 14.24 -4.45
N LEU A 160 -10.13 15.17 -4.56
CA LEU A 160 -11.38 15.08 -3.83
C LEU A 160 -12.21 13.94 -4.42
N PHE A 161 -12.55 12.96 -3.58
CA PHE A 161 -13.45 11.88 -3.93
C PHE A 161 -14.87 12.26 -3.49
N GLY A 162 -15.76 12.47 -4.46
CA GLY A 162 -17.18 12.66 -4.19
C GLY A 162 -17.76 11.39 -3.57
N LEU A 163 -18.49 11.52 -2.46
CA LEU A 163 -19.19 10.41 -1.81
C LEU A 163 -20.43 9.96 -2.60
N SER A 164 -20.83 10.71 -3.63
CA SER A 164 -21.96 10.39 -4.48
C SER A 164 -21.65 9.25 -5.46
N ARG A 165 -22.68 8.40 -5.68
CA ARG A 165 -22.62 7.22 -6.55
C ARG A 165 -22.53 7.68 -8.02
N GLN A 166 -21.31 7.87 -8.51
CA GLN A 166 -20.96 8.18 -9.91
C GLN A 166 -21.63 9.43 -10.51
N GLY A 167 -21.13 10.61 -10.15
CA GLY A 167 -21.37 11.86 -10.88
C GLY A 167 -20.15 12.79 -10.77
N PRO A 168 -20.04 13.84 -11.63
CA PRO A 168 -19.04 14.88 -11.42
C PRO A 168 -19.24 15.48 -10.02
N VAL A 169 -18.13 15.67 -9.29
CA VAL A 169 -18.15 16.25 -7.95
C VAL A 169 -18.94 17.55 -7.98
N THR A 170 -20.02 17.61 -7.22
CA THR A 170 -20.90 18.77 -7.19
C THR A 170 -20.21 19.93 -6.49
N HIS A 171 -20.57 21.17 -6.85
CA HIS A 171 -20.03 22.36 -6.18
C HIS A 171 -20.33 22.36 -4.67
N ALA A 172 -21.42 21.70 -4.25
CA ALA A 172 -21.78 21.50 -2.85
C ALA A 172 -20.78 20.58 -2.10
N GLU A 173 -20.36 19.46 -2.72
CA GLU A 173 -19.34 18.55 -2.15
C GLU A 173 -17.95 19.21 -2.07
N LEU A 174 -17.63 20.09 -3.00
CA LEU A 174 -16.40 20.92 -2.98
C LEU A 174 -16.42 22.00 -1.88
N SER A 175 -17.62 22.45 -1.47
CA SER A 175 -17.82 23.52 -0.48
C SER A 175 -17.90 23.02 0.97
N THR A 176 -18.06 21.70 1.16
CA THR A 176 -17.98 21.10 2.49
C THR A 176 -16.52 20.84 2.86
N PRO A 177 -16.06 21.21 4.07
CA PRO A 177 -14.77 20.76 4.61
C PRO A 177 -14.70 19.23 4.84
N LEU A 178 -15.79 18.51 4.59
CA LEU A 178 -15.95 17.06 4.70
C LEU A 178 -15.53 16.28 3.44
N GLY A 179 -14.94 16.96 2.46
CA GLY A 179 -14.45 16.32 1.26
C GLY A 179 -13.34 15.30 1.54
N ILE A 180 -13.57 14.04 1.21
CA ILE A 180 -12.56 12.99 1.43
C ILE A 180 -11.51 13.09 0.32
N HIS A 181 -10.28 13.45 0.69
CA HIS A 181 -9.15 13.46 -0.23
C HIS A 181 -8.45 12.10 -0.23
N ILE A 182 -8.34 11.51 -1.42
CA ILE A 182 -7.56 10.27 -1.63
C ILE A 182 -6.34 10.58 -2.49
N PRO A 183 -5.17 9.98 -2.21
CA PRO A 183 -4.01 10.12 -3.09
C PRO A 183 -4.28 9.45 -4.43
N THR A 184 -3.79 10.04 -5.52
CA THR A 184 -3.84 9.42 -6.86
C THR A 184 -2.51 8.83 -7.27
N GLN A 185 -1.45 9.16 -6.53
CA GLN A 185 -0.11 8.69 -6.74
C GLN A 185 0.43 8.11 -5.45
N ILE A 186 0.93 6.89 -5.53
CA ILE A 186 1.52 6.18 -4.40
C ILE A 186 2.89 5.66 -4.84
N ASN A 187 3.94 6.00 -4.10
CA ASN A 187 5.30 5.55 -4.38
C ASN A 187 5.88 4.79 -3.19
N ALA A 188 6.11 3.49 -3.36
CA ALA A 188 6.65 2.61 -2.34
C ALA A 188 8.15 2.36 -2.57
N SER A 189 8.94 2.55 -1.52
CA SER A 189 10.40 2.49 -1.58
C SER A 189 11.01 2.02 -0.27
N TRP A 190 12.23 1.51 -0.35
CA TRP A 190 13.08 1.33 0.82
C TRP A 190 14.07 2.49 0.94
N VAL A 191 14.27 2.96 2.17
CA VAL A 191 15.26 3.95 2.55
C VAL A 191 16.27 3.27 3.47
N PHE A 192 17.55 3.35 3.11
CA PHE A 192 18.64 2.71 3.84
C PHE A 192 19.40 3.72 4.72
N PRO A 193 20.19 3.25 5.72
CA PRO A 193 20.90 4.15 6.64
C PRO A 193 21.91 5.09 5.98
N ASP A 194 22.44 4.72 4.81
CA ASP A 194 23.33 5.56 3.99
C ASP A 194 22.59 6.66 3.21
N GLY A 195 21.26 6.76 3.38
CA GLY A 195 20.38 7.68 2.66
C GLY A 195 19.97 7.20 1.27
N THR A 196 20.48 6.04 0.82
CA THR A 196 20.10 5.47 -0.47
C THR A 196 18.62 5.10 -0.46
N ARG A 197 17.93 5.39 -1.57
CA ARG A 197 16.52 5.06 -1.76
C ARG A 197 16.32 4.12 -2.93
N PHE A 198 15.68 2.98 -2.69
CA PHE A 198 15.30 2.02 -3.71
C PHE A 198 13.78 2.05 -3.91
N SER A 199 13.32 2.61 -5.03
CA SER A 199 11.89 2.66 -5.38
C SER A 199 11.47 1.35 -6.03
N SER A 200 10.39 0.76 -5.54
CA SER A 200 9.98 -0.60 -5.91
C SER A 200 8.65 -0.67 -6.65
N ALA A 201 7.74 0.26 -6.35
CA ALA A 201 6.46 0.35 -7.01
C ALA A 201 6.00 1.80 -7.05
N ARG A 202 5.40 2.17 -8.19
CA ARG A 202 4.69 3.43 -8.37
C ARG A 202 3.31 3.13 -8.92
N PHE A 203 2.30 3.59 -8.22
CA PHE A 203 0.91 3.42 -8.61
C PHE A 203 0.34 4.77 -9.02
N THR A 204 -0.43 4.75 -10.11
CA THR A 204 -1.34 5.82 -10.47
C THR A 204 -2.76 5.26 -10.39
N ILE A 205 -3.57 5.82 -9.49
CA ILE A 205 -4.96 5.40 -9.33
C ILE A 205 -5.80 6.11 -10.39
N ALA A 206 -6.18 5.37 -11.42
CA ALA A 206 -6.99 5.90 -12.52
C ALA A 206 -8.49 5.98 -12.16
N LYS A 207 -8.98 5.05 -11.33
CA LYS A 207 -10.39 4.95 -10.94
C LYS A 207 -10.53 4.21 -9.60
N VAL A 208 -11.43 4.69 -8.74
CA VAL A 208 -11.89 3.98 -7.53
C VAL A 208 -13.41 3.82 -7.65
N THR A 209 -13.92 2.63 -7.37
CA THR A 209 -15.34 2.31 -7.42
C THR A 209 -15.76 1.56 -6.17
N ALA A 210 -16.92 1.90 -5.61
CA ALA A 210 -17.62 1.08 -4.63
C ALA A 210 -18.69 0.25 -5.35
N GLU A 211 -18.70 -1.06 -5.12
CA GLU A 211 -19.74 -1.98 -5.60
C GLU A 211 -20.89 -2.06 -4.60
#